data_AF-A0A1H7P395-F1
#
_entry.id   AF-A0A1H7P395-F1
#
_cell.length_a   1.000
_cell.length_b   1.000
_cell.length_c   1.000
_cell.angle_alpha   90.00
_cell.angle_beta   90.00
_cell.angle_gamma   90.00
#
_symmetry.space_group_name_H-M   'P 1'
#
loop_
_entity.id
_entity.type
_entity.pdbx_description
1 polymer ?
#
loop_
_entity_poly.entity_id
_entity_poly.type
_entity_poly.pdbx_seq_one_letter_code
_entity_poly.pdbx_strand_id
1 'polypeptide(L)'
;MIDKLNIVKQRFDEVSDLIIQPDIITDQERYVKLTKEYKDLKNLMDKRAEYLELTNNIAEAEEIIADGSDAEMLEMAKMQMEEAKGGLPKLEEDIKLMLIPKDPEDAKDVVVEIRAGTGGDEASIFAGDLFRMYTKYCESKGWKTNVIDLSEGTSGGYKEIQFEVSGTDVYGTLKFEAGVHRVQRVPQTETQGRVHTSAATVMVLPEAEDFDVQIDPKDVRIDFFCSSGPGGQSVNTTYSAVRLTHIPTGLVAQCQDQKSQHKNKDKAFRVLRSRLYDMELAKKQEADAAKRNSQVSSGDRSAKIRTYNYPQGRVTDHRIGLTLYDLSNIIDGDVQRIIDELSFVENTEKLREASEIF
;
A
#
# COMPACT_ATOMS: atom_id res chain seq x y z
N MET A 1 -2.25 -28.62 -0.45
CA MET A 1 -2.23 -27.61 -1.53
C MET A 1 -3.57 -27.55 -2.23
N ILE A 2 -4.07 -28.67 -2.74
CA ILE A 2 -5.38 -28.79 -3.43
C ILE A 2 -6.54 -28.23 -2.60
N ASP A 3 -6.62 -28.54 -1.30
CA ASP A 3 -7.70 -28.03 -0.44
C ASP A 3 -7.70 -26.50 -0.35
N LYS A 4 -6.52 -25.88 -0.23
CA LYS A 4 -6.38 -24.41 -0.24
C LYS A 4 -6.82 -23.82 -1.57
N LEU A 5 -6.42 -24.43 -2.68
CA LEU A 5 -6.83 -24.03 -4.03
C LEU A 5 -8.33 -24.21 -4.27
N ASN A 6 -8.99 -25.17 -3.60
CA ASN A 6 -10.43 -25.37 -3.68
C ASN A 6 -11.22 -24.28 -2.94
N ILE A 7 -10.72 -23.79 -1.80
CA ILE A 7 -11.32 -22.64 -1.10
C ILE A 7 -11.27 -21.41 -2.00
N VAL A 8 -10.13 -21.15 -2.65
CA VAL A 8 -10.01 -20.00 -3.54
C VAL A 8 -10.86 -20.17 -4.81
N LYS A 9 -11.00 -21.40 -5.30
CA LYS A 9 -11.94 -21.71 -6.39
C LYS A 9 -13.38 -21.39 -6.00
N GLN A 10 -13.84 -21.75 -4.79
CA GLN A 10 -15.18 -21.39 -4.33
C GLN A 10 -15.40 -19.88 -4.38
N ARG A 11 -14.42 -19.10 -3.90
CA ARG A 11 -14.48 -17.63 -3.99
C ARG A 11 -14.50 -17.12 -5.44
N PHE A 12 -13.73 -17.73 -6.34
CA PHE A 12 -13.75 -17.39 -7.76
C PHE A 12 -15.12 -17.64 -8.40
N ASP A 13 -15.73 -18.79 -8.11
CA ASP A 13 -17.06 -19.15 -8.59
C ASP A 13 -18.12 -18.17 -8.04
N GLU A 14 -18.06 -17.82 -6.75
CA GLU A 14 -18.91 -16.79 -6.14
C GLU A 14 -18.77 -15.42 -6.83
N VAL A 15 -17.53 -14.94 -7.03
CA VAL A 15 -17.27 -13.65 -7.66
C VAL A 15 -17.74 -13.65 -9.12
N SER A 16 -17.55 -14.77 -9.83
CA SER A 16 -18.05 -14.95 -11.20
C SER A 16 -19.58 -14.82 -11.25
N ASP A 17 -20.30 -15.38 -10.28
CA ASP A 17 -21.75 -15.25 -10.19
C ASP A 17 -22.18 -13.83 -9.82
N LEU A 18 -21.49 -13.19 -8.87
CA LEU A 18 -21.79 -11.83 -8.40
C LEU A 18 -21.66 -10.78 -9.52
N ILE A 19 -20.63 -10.87 -10.37
CA ILE A 19 -20.38 -9.89 -11.44
C ILE A 19 -21.53 -9.87 -12.48
N ILE A 20 -22.26 -10.99 -12.63
CA ILE A 20 -23.35 -11.13 -13.60
C ILE A 20 -24.69 -10.62 -13.01
N GLN A 21 -24.76 -10.35 -11.70
CA GLN A 21 -25.99 -9.90 -11.05
C GLN A 21 -26.37 -8.45 -11.44
N PRO A 22 -27.63 -8.18 -11.85
CA PRO A 22 -28.10 -6.84 -12.21
C PRO A 22 -27.92 -5.78 -11.11
N ASP A 23 -28.07 -6.18 -9.85
CA ASP A 23 -27.94 -5.30 -8.67
C ASP A 23 -26.50 -4.83 -8.44
N ILE A 24 -25.51 -5.63 -8.90
CA ILE A 24 -24.09 -5.29 -8.82
C ILE A 24 -23.68 -4.47 -10.03
N ILE A 25 -24.20 -4.77 -11.22
CA ILE A 25 -23.94 -3.99 -12.44
C ILE A 25 -24.46 -2.55 -12.31
N THR A 26 -25.55 -2.34 -11.57
CA THR A 26 -26.07 -1.00 -11.29
C THR A 26 -25.22 -0.19 -10.31
N ASP A 27 -24.44 -0.85 -9.43
CA ASP A 27 -23.47 -0.24 -8.54
C ASP A 27 -22.06 -0.29 -9.17
N GLN A 28 -21.71 0.78 -9.92
CA GLN A 28 -20.45 0.84 -10.66
C GLN A 28 -19.21 0.69 -9.79
N GLU A 29 -19.22 1.18 -8.54
CA GLU A 29 -18.06 1.04 -7.64
C GLU A 29 -17.85 -0.41 -7.22
N ARG A 30 -18.94 -1.10 -6.83
CA ARG A 30 -18.86 -2.54 -6.49
C ARG A 30 -18.48 -3.38 -7.69
N TYR A 31 -19.03 -3.08 -8.86
CA TYR A 31 -18.70 -3.78 -10.09
C TYR A 31 -17.21 -3.68 -10.44
N VAL A 32 -16.60 -2.50 -10.32
CA VAL A 32 -15.16 -2.30 -10.57
C VAL A 32 -14.32 -3.10 -9.57
N LYS A 33 -14.66 -3.08 -8.28
CA LYS A 33 -13.95 -3.85 -7.25
C LYS A 33 -14.00 -5.36 -7.52
N LEU A 34 -15.19 -5.89 -7.79
CA LEU A 34 -15.37 -7.33 -8.07
C LEU A 34 -14.70 -7.76 -9.37
N THR A 35 -14.75 -6.93 -10.42
CA THR A 35 -14.08 -7.23 -11.69
C THR A 35 -12.56 -7.29 -11.54
N LYS A 36 -11.98 -6.45 -10.67
CA LYS A 36 -10.56 -6.51 -10.33
C LYS A 36 -10.23 -7.79 -9.58
N GLU A 37 -11.01 -8.13 -8.55
CA GLU A 37 -10.88 -9.40 -7.79
C GLU A 37 -10.98 -10.62 -8.71
N TYR A 38 -11.93 -10.64 -9.64
CA TYR A 38 -12.08 -11.71 -10.63
C TYR A 38 -10.83 -11.86 -11.51
N LYS A 39 -10.25 -10.75 -11.99
CA LYS A 39 -9.03 -10.79 -12.81
C LYS A 39 -7.85 -11.36 -12.03
N ASP A 40 -7.69 -10.96 -10.77
CA ASP A 40 -6.63 -11.47 -9.89
C ASP A 40 -6.81 -12.97 -9.62
N LEU A 41 -8.02 -13.40 -9.27
CA LEU A 41 -8.34 -14.81 -9.01
C LEU A 41 -8.21 -15.67 -10.27
N LYS A 42 -8.53 -15.13 -11.44
CA LYS A 42 -8.39 -15.84 -12.71
C LYS A 42 -6.94 -16.27 -12.98
N ASN A 43 -5.96 -15.40 -12.74
CA ASN A 43 -4.55 -15.73 -12.92
C ASN A 43 -4.13 -16.91 -12.02
N LEU A 44 -4.65 -16.96 -10.79
CA LEU A 44 -4.43 -18.08 -9.87
C LEU A 44 -5.16 -19.34 -10.32
N MET A 45 -6.35 -19.23 -10.93
CA MET A 45 -7.08 -20.37 -11.49
C MET A 45 -6.37 -20.98 -12.71
N ASP A 46 -5.73 -20.16 -13.55
CA ASP A 46 -4.92 -20.64 -14.66
C ASP A 46 -3.71 -21.45 -14.13
N LYS A 47 -3.02 -20.94 -13.10
CA LYS A 47 -1.94 -21.70 -12.42
C LYS A 47 -2.41 -22.95 -11.69
N ARG A 48 -3.61 -22.92 -11.11
CA ARG A 48 -4.26 -24.11 -10.54
C ARG A 48 -4.54 -25.17 -11.60
N ALA A 49 -4.92 -24.77 -12.81
CA ALA A 49 -5.15 -25.71 -13.91
C ALA A 49 -3.85 -26.40 -14.33
N GLU A 50 -2.76 -25.64 -14.49
CA GLU A 50 -1.41 -26.19 -14.74
C GLU A 50 -0.99 -27.17 -13.63
N TYR A 51 -1.28 -26.85 -12.37
CA TYR A 51 -0.92 -27.72 -11.24
C TYR A 51 -1.69 -29.04 -11.25
N LEU A 52 -2.99 -28.98 -11.56
CA LEU A 52 -3.82 -30.17 -11.70
C LEU A 52 -3.38 -31.03 -12.88
N GLU A 53 -3.02 -30.42 -14.01
CA GLU A 53 -2.50 -31.12 -15.17
C GLU A 53 -1.21 -31.88 -14.83
N LEU A 54 -0.22 -31.22 -14.21
CA LEU A 54 1.01 -31.89 -13.78
C LEU A 54 0.76 -32.99 -12.76
N THR A 55 -0.16 -32.79 -11.83
CA THR A 55 -0.50 -33.80 -10.81
C THR A 55 -1.19 -35.02 -11.45
N ASN A 56 -2.08 -34.78 -12.42
CA ASN A 56 -2.75 -35.84 -13.17
C ASN A 56 -1.76 -36.61 -14.05
N ASN A 57 -0.83 -35.92 -14.73
CA ASN A 57 0.21 -36.55 -15.53
C ASN A 57 1.11 -37.46 -14.68
N ILE A 58 1.41 -37.07 -13.43
CA ILE A 58 2.14 -37.93 -12.49
C ILE A 58 1.31 -39.15 -12.11
N ALA A 59 0.03 -38.98 -11.79
CA ALA A 59 -0.85 -40.08 -11.42
C ALA A 59 -1.05 -41.08 -12.58
N GLU A 60 -1.28 -40.59 -13.80
CA GLU A 60 -1.41 -41.41 -15.01
C GLU A 60 -0.10 -42.16 -15.31
N ALA A 61 1.05 -41.49 -15.20
CA ALA A 61 2.35 -42.15 -15.36
C ALA A 61 2.60 -43.22 -14.28
N GLU A 62 2.19 -42.98 -13.04
CA GLU A 62 2.28 -43.97 -11.95
C GLU A 62 1.37 -45.19 -12.21
N GLU A 63 0.17 -44.99 -12.75
CA GLU A 63 -0.73 -46.09 -13.15
C GLU A 63 -0.13 -46.93 -14.29
N ILE A 64 0.42 -46.30 -15.33
CA ILE A 64 1.07 -46.99 -16.45
C ILE A 64 2.29 -47.78 -15.96
N ILE A 65 3.07 -47.21 -15.05
CA ILE A 65 4.22 -47.90 -14.45
C ILE A 65 3.77 -49.11 -13.60
N ALA A 66 2.64 -49.00 -12.91
CA ALA A 66 2.09 -50.07 -12.08
C ALA A 66 1.49 -51.22 -12.89
N ASP A 67 0.86 -50.95 -14.05
CA ASP A 67 0.33 -51.97 -14.95
C ASP A 67 1.44 -52.80 -15.63
N GLY A 68 2.57 -52.15 -15.95
CA GLY A 68 3.83 -52.83 -16.29
C GLY A 68 3.80 -53.68 -17.57
N SER A 69 2.86 -53.41 -18.47
CA SER A 69 2.50 -54.27 -19.60
C SER A 69 3.38 -54.09 -20.86
N ASP A 70 4.03 -52.92 -21.05
CA ASP A 70 4.90 -52.62 -22.20
C ASP A 70 6.16 -51.82 -21.81
N ALA A 71 7.34 -52.26 -22.28
CA ALA A 71 8.63 -51.66 -21.98
C ALA A 71 8.84 -50.28 -22.63
N GLU A 72 8.32 -50.04 -23.84
CA GLU A 72 8.41 -48.71 -24.48
C GLU A 72 7.49 -47.71 -23.76
N MET A 73 6.30 -48.18 -23.34
CA MET A 73 5.32 -47.37 -22.60
C MET A 73 5.82 -47.03 -21.18
N LEU A 74 6.52 -47.96 -20.52
CA LEU A 74 7.18 -47.74 -19.24
C LEU A 74 8.28 -46.67 -19.31
N GLU A 75 9.08 -46.66 -20.37
CA GLU A 75 10.16 -45.68 -20.54
C GLU A 75 9.60 -44.28 -20.79
N MET A 76 8.52 -44.19 -21.58
CA MET A 76 7.80 -42.94 -21.84
C MET A 76 7.14 -42.38 -20.58
N ALA A 77 6.46 -43.23 -19.80
CA ALA A 77 5.83 -42.83 -18.53
C ALA A 77 6.86 -42.34 -17.50
N LYS A 78 8.04 -42.97 -17.41
CA LYS A 78 9.12 -42.50 -16.53
C LYS A 78 9.66 -41.13 -16.93
N MET A 79 9.84 -40.88 -18.23
CA MET A 79 10.28 -39.56 -18.72
C MET A 79 9.26 -38.47 -18.41
N GLN A 80 7.96 -38.72 -18.68
CA GLN A 80 6.90 -37.79 -18.35
C GLN A 80 6.79 -37.52 -16.85
N MET A 81 6.95 -38.56 -16.02
CA MET A 81 6.93 -38.41 -14.56
C MET A 81 8.10 -37.57 -14.05
N GLU A 82 9.31 -37.76 -14.57
CA GLU A 82 10.50 -36.95 -14.23
C GLU A 82 10.32 -35.48 -14.62
N GLU A 83 9.82 -35.22 -15.83
CA GLU A 83 9.56 -33.85 -16.30
C GLU A 83 8.50 -33.15 -15.44
N ALA A 84 7.39 -33.84 -15.15
CA ALA A 84 6.32 -33.31 -14.30
C ALA A 84 6.80 -33.08 -12.86
N LYS A 85 7.56 -34.02 -12.27
CA LYS A 85 8.15 -33.87 -10.92
C LYS A 85 9.19 -32.75 -10.86
N GLY A 86 9.89 -32.46 -11.95
CA GLY A 86 10.84 -31.34 -12.04
C GLY A 86 10.16 -29.96 -12.09
N GLY A 87 8.98 -29.87 -12.73
CA GLY A 87 8.20 -28.62 -12.84
C GLY A 87 7.36 -28.28 -11.61
N LEU A 88 6.90 -29.31 -10.88
CA LEU A 88 5.95 -29.16 -9.77
C LEU A 88 6.45 -28.26 -8.62
N PRO A 89 7.72 -28.34 -8.16
CA PRO A 89 8.21 -27.48 -7.07
C PRO A 89 8.17 -25.99 -7.40
N LYS A 90 8.56 -25.61 -8.62
CA LYS A 90 8.53 -24.21 -9.08
C LYS A 90 7.10 -23.69 -9.12
N LEU A 91 6.19 -24.49 -9.68
CA LEU A 91 4.78 -24.14 -9.76
C LEU A 91 4.14 -24.04 -8.36
N GLU A 92 4.53 -24.90 -7.42
CA GLU A 92 4.07 -24.79 -6.03
C GLU A 92 4.56 -23.53 -5.33
N GLU A 93 5.78 -23.09 -5.58
CA GLU A 93 6.30 -21.81 -5.07
C GLU A 93 5.54 -20.63 -5.66
N ASP A 94 5.35 -20.62 -6.98
CA ASP A 94 4.56 -19.58 -7.67
C ASP A 94 3.13 -19.49 -7.10
N ILE A 95 2.47 -20.63 -6.92
CA ILE A 95 1.12 -20.69 -6.35
C ILE A 95 1.12 -20.23 -4.89
N LYS A 96 2.11 -20.64 -4.07
CA LYS A 96 2.20 -20.18 -2.67
C LYS A 96 2.33 -18.67 -2.58
N LEU A 97 3.12 -18.05 -3.46
CA LEU A 97 3.26 -16.60 -3.52
C LEU A 97 1.95 -15.92 -3.93
N MET A 98 1.23 -16.47 -4.90
CA MET A 98 -0.07 -15.93 -5.32
C MET A 98 -1.20 -16.11 -4.29
N LEU A 99 -1.07 -17.07 -3.36
CA LEU A 99 -2.03 -17.30 -2.28
C LEU A 99 -1.90 -16.29 -1.13
N ILE A 100 -0.86 -15.46 -1.13
CA ILE A 100 -0.69 -14.42 -0.10
C ILE A 100 -1.75 -13.34 -0.33
N PRO A 101 -2.57 -13.01 0.68
CA PRO A 101 -3.55 -11.95 0.55
C PRO A 101 -2.86 -10.64 0.17
N LYS A 102 -3.23 -10.07 -0.97
CA LYS A 102 -2.78 -8.74 -1.37
C LYS A 102 -3.39 -7.71 -0.42
N ASP A 103 -2.57 -6.77 0.04
CA ASP A 103 -3.08 -5.64 0.81
C ASP A 103 -3.88 -4.72 -0.15
N PRO A 104 -5.10 -4.30 0.17
CA PRO A 104 -5.82 -3.32 -0.64
C PRO A 104 -5.04 -2.01 -0.84
N GLU A 105 -4.14 -1.65 0.07
CA GLU A 105 -3.27 -0.47 -0.08
C GLU A 105 -2.17 -0.68 -1.13
N ASP A 106 -1.73 -1.92 -1.42
CA ASP A 106 -0.60 -2.20 -2.33
C ASP A 106 -0.83 -1.65 -3.75
N ALA A 107 -2.08 -1.57 -4.17
CA ALA A 107 -2.46 -1.08 -5.49
C ALA A 107 -2.56 0.45 -5.60
N LYS A 108 -2.44 1.19 -4.50
CA LYS A 108 -2.62 2.64 -4.50
C LYS A 108 -1.40 3.35 -5.06
N ASP A 109 -1.66 4.53 -5.62
CA ASP A 109 -0.65 5.53 -5.89
C ASP A 109 -0.01 5.99 -4.57
N VAL A 110 1.16 6.62 -4.64
CA VAL A 110 1.91 6.98 -3.43
C VAL A 110 2.43 8.40 -3.47
N VAL A 111 2.57 8.97 -2.28
CA VAL A 111 3.39 10.15 -2.02
C VAL A 111 4.68 9.70 -1.37
N VAL A 112 5.79 10.05 -1.99
CA VAL A 112 7.14 9.80 -1.48
C VAL A 112 7.72 11.12 -0.95
N GLU A 113 8.15 11.12 0.31
CA GLU A 113 8.87 12.23 0.92
C GLU A 113 10.32 11.80 1.20
N ILE A 114 11.28 12.54 0.65
CA ILE A 114 12.70 12.36 0.92
C ILE A 114 13.22 13.58 1.67
N ARG A 115 13.86 13.35 2.82
CA ARG A 115 14.38 14.40 3.68
C ARG A 115 15.83 14.16 4.04
N ALA A 116 16.62 15.22 4.02
CA ALA A 116 18.01 15.20 4.47
C ALA A 116 18.07 14.94 5.98
N GLY A 117 18.87 13.94 6.38
CA GLY A 117 19.11 13.58 7.78
C GLY A 117 20.46 14.12 8.27
N THR A 118 21.20 13.28 8.99
CA THR A 118 22.52 13.63 9.50
C THR A 118 23.54 13.76 8.35
N GLY A 119 24.28 14.86 8.27
CA GLY A 119 25.32 15.06 7.25
C GLY A 119 25.34 16.45 6.62
N GLY A 120 24.41 17.34 6.99
CA GLY A 120 24.35 18.72 6.47
C GLY A 120 24.12 18.74 4.96
N ASP A 121 24.88 19.57 4.26
CA ASP A 121 24.80 19.72 2.81
C ASP A 121 24.99 18.40 2.04
N GLU A 122 25.84 17.50 2.53
CA GLU A 122 26.04 16.20 1.90
C GLU A 122 24.79 15.29 2.00
N ALA A 123 24.03 15.42 3.10
CA ALA A 123 22.75 14.72 3.21
C ALA A 123 21.72 15.26 2.21
N SER A 124 21.74 16.57 1.92
CA SER A 124 20.87 17.18 0.91
C SER A 124 21.22 16.70 -0.50
N ILE A 125 22.50 16.63 -0.84
CA ILE A 125 22.96 16.09 -2.12
C ILE A 125 22.54 14.62 -2.25
N PHE A 126 22.73 13.82 -1.19
CA PHE A 126 22.31 12.43 -1.19
C PHE A 126 20.78 12.24 -1.32
N ALA A 127 19.98 13.12 -0.72
CA ALA A 127 18.53 13.12 -0.94
C ALA A 127 18.17 13.37 -2.42
N GLY A 128 18.92 14.25 -3.09
CA GLY A 128 18.81 14.44 -4.55
C GLY A 128 19.19 13.21 -5.36
N ASP A 129 20.25 12.49 -4.95
CA ASP A 129 20.63 11.24 -5.58
C ASP A 129 19.54 10.16 -5.46
N LEU A 130 18.93 10.04 -4.27
CA LEU A 130 17.79 9.13 -4.05
C LEU A 130 16.57 9.52 -4.89
N PHE A 131 16.24 10.81 -4.96
CA PHE A 131 15.15 11.29 -5.82
C PHE A 131 15.38 10.92 -7.29
N ARG A 132 16.60 11.14 -7.79
CA ARG A 132 16.98 10.77 -9.16
C ARG A 132 16.89 9.25 -9.38
N MET A 133 17.36 8.47 -8.42
CA MET A 133 17.29 7.00 -8.44
C MET A 133 15.84 6.52 -8.55
N TYR A 134 14.93 7.03 -7.70
CA TYR A 134 13.52 6.63 -7.74
C TYR A 134 12.80 7.13 -8.99
N THR A 135 13.12 8.33 -9.47
CA THR A 135 12.53 8.85 -10.71
C THR A 135 12.86 7.94 -11.89
N LYS A 136 14.13 7.54 -12.05
CA LYS A 136 14.55 6.60 -13.09
C LYS A 136 13.90 5.22 -12.93
N TYR A 137 13.78 4.73 -11.69
CA TYR A 137 13.10 3.47 -11.43
C TYR A 137 11.63 3.54 -11.86
N CYS A 138 10.91 4.61 -11.51
CA CYS A 138 9.52 4.83 -11.91
C CYS A 138 9.37 4.91 -13.43
N GLU A 139 10.28 5.60 -14.13
CA GLU A 139 10.30 5.66 -15.59
C GLU A 139 10.48 4.26 -16.22
N SER A 140 11.36 3.42 -15.65
CA SER A 140 11.57 2.05 -16.15
C SER A 140 10.33 1.16 -16.01
N LYS A 141 9.46 1.46 -15.05
CA LYS A 141 8.16 0.80 -14.83
C LYS A 141 7.01 1.42 -15.61
N GLY A 142 7.25 2.54 -16.32
CA GLY A 142 6.22 3.31 -17.01
C GLY A 142 5.28 4.06 -16.07
N TRP A 143 5.68 4.27 -14.81
CA TRP A 143 4.93 5.07 -13.84
C TRP A 143 5.15 6.56 -14.08
N LYS A 144 4.17 7.36 -13.70
CA LYS A 144 4.24 8.83 -13.79
C LYS A 144 4.67 9.40 -12.47
N THR A 145 5.68 10.28 -12.49
CA THR A 145 6.13 11.01 -11.31
C THR A 145 5.75 12.48 -11.42
N ASN A 146 5.26 13.06 -10.33
CA ASN A 146 4.88 14.48 -10.25
C ASN A 146 5.42 15.10 -8.97
N VAL A 147 6.22 16.16 -9.06
CA VAL A 147 6.78 16.81 -7.85
C VAL A 147 5.74 17.76 -7.28
N ILE A 148 5.42 17.59 -5.99
CA ILE A 148 4.43 18.40 -5.27
C ILE A 148 5.10 19.61 -4.63
N ASP A 149 6.17 19.37 -3.86
CA ASP A 149 6.89 20.39 -3.11
C ASP A 149 8.37 20.03 -3.00
N LEU A 150 9.22 21.04 -2.91
CA LEU A 150 10.66 20.85 -2.74
C LEU A 150 11.27 22.01 -1.98
N SER A 151 12.25 21.68 -1.13
CA SER A 151 13.14 22.61 -0.45
C SER A 151 14.56 22.26 -0.86
N GLU A 152 15.22 23.18 -1.57
CA GLU A 152 16.59 22.98 -2.03
C GLU A 152 17.61 23.03 -0.87
N GLY A 153 18.70 22.29 -1.03
CA GLY A 153 19.87 22.35 -0.15
C GLY A 153 20.78 23.54 -0.48
N THR A 154 21.58 24.01 0.47
CA THR A 154 22.46 25.18 0.29
C THR A 154 23.57 24.94 -0.73
N SER A 155 24.13 23.72 -0.77
CA SER A 155 25.19 23.32 -1.70
C SER A 155 24.70 22.33 -2.76
N GLY A 156 23.40 22.32 -3.06
CA GLY A 156 22.76 21.42 -4.02
C GLY A 156 21.97 20.27 -3.37
N GLY A 157 21.23 19.56 -4.21
CA GLY A 157 20.26 18.55 -3.77
C GLY A 157 19.06 19.16 -3.05
N TYR A 158 18.42 18.37 -2.17
CA TYR A 158 17.18 18.75 -1.49
C TYR A 158 17.27 18.53 0.01
N LYS A 159 16.89 19.54 0.78
CA LYS A 159 16.63 19.37 2.21
C LYS A 159 15.37 18.53 2.43
N GLU A 160 14.36 18.75 1.59
CA GLU A 160 13.11 18.01 1.55
C GLU A 160 12.58 18.00 0.12
N ILE A 161 12.06 16.88 -0.36
CA ILE A 161 11.37 16.76 -1.64
C ILE A 161 10.21 15.79 -1.51
N GLN A 162 9.06 16.21 -2.00
CA GLN A 162 7.81 15.45 -1.99
C GLN A 162 7.32 15.27 -3.42
N PHE A 163 7.02 14.04 -3.80
CA PHE A 163 6.53 13.72 -5.15
C PHE A 163 5.53 12.58 -5.11
N GLU A 164 4.55 12.67 -6.01
CA GLU A 164 3.56 11.64 -6.30
C GLU A 164 4.10 10.66 -7.34
N VAL A 165 3.73 9.39 -7.18
CA VAL A 165 3.98 8.35 -8.18
C VAL A 165 2.67 7.64 -8.47
N SER A 166 2.23 7.72 -9.73
CA SER A 166 1.00 7.09 -10.22
C SER A 166 1.27 5.92 -11.15
N GLY A 167 0.58 4.81 -10.92
CA GLY A 167 0.79 3.58 -11.69
C GLY A 167 0.08 2.35 -11.13
N THR A 168 0.49 1.19 -11.62
CA THR A 168 -0.04 -0.10 -11.14
C THR A 168 0.84 -0.64 -10.01
N ASP A 169 0.22 -0.98 -8.87
CA ASP A 169 0.86 -1.62 -7.71
C ASP A 169 2.07 -0.85 -7.15
N VAL A 170 1.95 0.49 -7.14
CA VAL A 170 3.03 1.40 -6.76
C VAL A 170 3.38 1.26 -5.29
N TYR A 171 2.39 1.34 -4.39
CA TYR A 171 2.63 1.22 -2.95
C TYR A 171 3.22 -0.13 -2.57
N GLY A 172 2.68 -1.23 -3.13
CA GLY A 172 3.17 -2.59 -2.86
C GLY A 172 4.64 -2.77 -3.21
N THR A 173 5.14 -2.00 -4.16
CA THR A 173 6.54 -2.03 -4.59
C THR A 173 7.41 -1.06 -3.78
N LEU A 174 6.97 0.20 -3.62
CA LEU A 174 7.78 1.24 -3.00
C LEU A 174 7.74 1.23 -1.46
N LYS A 175 6.78 0.53 -0.81
CA LYS A 175 6.72 0.44 0.66
C LYS A 175 8.02 -0.05 1.30
N PHE A 176 8.79 -0.87 0.60
CA PHE A 176 10.08 -1.39 1.05
C PHE A 176 11.20 -0.33 1.03
N GLU A 177 10.97 0.82 0.41
CA GLU A 177 11.91 1.94 0.37
C GLU A 177 11.78 2.85 1.60
N ALA A 178 10.73 2.67 2.42
CA ALA A 178 10.53 3.47 3.61
C ALA A 178 11.60 3.18 4.69
N GLY A 179 12.31 4.22 5.14
CA GLY A 179 13.28 4.14 6.22
C GLY A 179 14.49 5.06 6.04
N VAL A 180 15.54 4.82 6.83
CA VAL A 180 16.79 5.61 6.79
C VAL A 180 17.80 4.99 5.81
N HIS A 181 18.21 5.78 4.82
CA HIS A 181 19.24 5.45 3.84
C HIS A 181 20.56 6.08 4.27
N ARG A 182 21.61 5.29 4.44
CA ARG A 182 22.94 5.76 4.85
C ARG A 182 23.90 5.78 3.67
N VAL A 183 24.64 6.85 3.47
CA VAL A 183 25.70 6.94 2.45
C VAL A 183 27.08 7.09 3.09
N GLN A 184 28.07 6.42 2.50
CA GLN A 184 29.48 6.55 2.84
C GLN A 184 30.27 6.87 1.57
N ARG A 185 30.69 8.12 1.43
CA ARG A 185 31.51 8.60 0.32
C ARG A 185 32.34 9.80 0.71
N VAL A 186 33.26 10.20 -0.16
CA VAL A 186 33.93 11.50 -0.05
C VAL A 186 32.92 12.56 -0.52
N PRO A 187 32.45 13.48 0.36
CA PRO A 187 31.49 14.51 0.00
C PRO A 187 32.02 15.41 -1.10
N GLN A 188 31.12 15.99 -1.90
CA GLN A 188 31.51 17.00 -2.88
C GLN A 188 32.00 18.30 -2.21
N THR A 189 31.56 18.54 -0.98
CA THR A 189 31.93 19.71 -0.16
C THR A 189 33.21 19.51 0.65
N GLU A 190 33.86 18.34 0.55
CA GLU A 190 35.07 18.00 1.32
C GLU A 190 36.35 18.20 0.50
N THR A 191 37.37 18.84 1.09
CA THR A 191 38.63 19.18 0.40
C THR A 191 39.77 18.21 0.69
N GLN A 192 39.72 17.46 1.80
CA GLN A 192 40.80 16.57 2.21
C GLN A 192 40.64 15.10 1.77
N GLY A 193 39.60 14.79 0.99
CA GLY A 193 39.36 13.42 0.49
C GLY A 193 38.92 12.42 1.56
N ARG A 194 38.42 12.90 2.71
CA ARG A 194 37.97 12.03 3.81
C ARG A 194 36.57 11.46 3.50
N VAL A 195 36.37 10.19 3.83
CA VAL A 195 35.05 9.56 3.71
C VAL A 195 34.18 9.99 4.88
N HIS A 196 33.05 10.62 4.58
CA HIS A 196 32.04 10.95 5.57
C HIS A 196 30.88 9.95 5.51
N THR A 197 30.12 9.88 6.60
CA THR A 197 28.91 9.08 6.68
C THR A 197 27.73 10.02 6.90
N SER A 198 26.82 10.04 5.93
CA SER A 198 25.59 10.85 5.95
C SER A 198 24.37 9.94 5.87
N ALA A 199 23.18 10.49 6.12
CA ALA A 199 21.92 9.79 6.05
C ALA A 199 20.81 10.68 5.46
N ALA A 200 19.86 10.05 4.78
CA ALA A 200 18.61 10.64 4.33
C ALA A 200 17.46 9.70 4.71
N THR A 201 16.26 10.24 4.90
CA THR A 201 15.06 9.47 5.24
C THR A 201 14.13 9.47 4.04
N VAL A 202 13.58 8.31 3.72
CA VAL A 202 12.56 8.13 2.69
C VAL A 202 11.29 7.65 3.37
N MET A 203 10.18 8.31 3.09
CA MET A 203 8.84 7.93 3.54
C MET A 203 8.00 7.60 2.32
N VAL A 204 7.17 6.57 2.44
CA VAL A 204 6.26 6.15 1.37
C VAL A 204 4.88 5.99 1.98
N LEU A 205 3.97 6.87 1.56
CA LEU A 205 2.60 6.93 2.05
C LEU A 205 1.64 6.64 0.88
N PRO A 206 0.67 5.74 1.05
CA PRO A 206 -0.34 5.53 0.02
C PRO A 206 -1.20 6.79 -0.11
N GLU A 207 -1.68 7.07 -1.31
CA GLU A 207 -2.59 8.18 -1.55
C GLU A 207 -3.87 8.01 -0.71
N ALA A 208 -4.23 9.09 -0.02
CA ALA A 208 -5.38 9.11 0.84
C ALA A 208 -6.65 9.33 0.02
N GLU A 209 -7.63 8.42 0.15
CA GLU A 209 -8.95 8.65 -0.45
C GLU A 209 -9.67 9.78 0.29
N ASP A 210 -10.28 10.68 -0.50
CA ASP A 210 -11.26 11.63 0.02
C ASP A 210 -12.47 10.87 0.56
N PHE A 211 -12.87 11.19 1.79
CA PHE A 211 -14.06 10.63 2.39
C PHE A 211 -15.07 11.75 2.64
N ASP A 212 -16.31 11.55 2.19
CA ASP A 212 -17.41 12.45 2.51
C ASP A 212 -18.17 11.93 3.74
N VAL A 213 -18.41 12.81 4.70
CA VAL A 213 -19.11 12.44 5.93
C VAL A 213 -20.62 12.49 5.67
N GLN A 214 -21.18 11.32 5.40
CA GLN A 214 -22.62 11.14 5.34
C GLN A 214 -23.20 10.99 6.74
N ILE A 215 -24.17 11.84 7.07
CA ILE A 215 -24.90 11.78 8.34
C ILE A 215 -26.20 11.03 8.09
N ASP A 216 -26.39 9.87 8.73
CA ASP A 216 -27.71 9.22 8.79
C ASP A 216 -28.62 10.05 9.72
N PRO A 217 -29.80 10.50 9.23
CA PRO A 217 -30.78 11.19 10.07
C PRO A 217 -31.19 10.43 11.34
N LYS A 218 -31.07 9.10 11.38
CA LYS A 218 -31.41 8.27 12.55
C LYS A 218 -30.42 8.44 13.71
N ASP A 219 -29.18 8.81 13.41
CA ASP A 219 -28.12 8.98 14.40
C ASP A 219 -28.11 10.37 15.03
N VAL A 220 -29.02 11.25 14.61
CA VAL A 220 -29.13 12.62 15.08
C VAL A 220 -30.39 12.82 15.89
N ARG A 221 -30.23 13.09 17.19
CA ARG A 221 -31.31 13.60 18.03
C ARG A 221 -31.56 15.07 17.72
N ILE A 222 -32.81 15.41 17.44
CA ILE A 222 -33.24 16.77 17.10
C ILE A 222 -34.10 17.32 18.24
N ASP A 223 -33.60 18.35 18.91
CA ASP A 223 -34.30 19.05 19.98
C ASP A 223 -34.70 20.45 19.50
N PHE A 224 -35.97 20.81 19.73
CA PHE A 224 -36.52 22.14 19.41
C PHE A 224 -36.78 22.93 20.68
N PHE A 225 -36.37 24.20 20.71
CA PHE A 225 -36.55 25.07 21.87
C PHE A 225 -36.81 26.52 21.43
N CYS A 226 -37.24 27.36 22.38
CA CYS A 226 -37.45 28.79 22.12
C CYS A 226 -36.10 29.49 21.90
N SER A 227 -36.02 30.34 20.88
CA SER A 227 -34.81 31.09 20.57
C SER A 227 -34.47 32.07 21.70
N SER A 228 -33.19 32.41 21.88
CA SER A 228 -32.75 33.44 22.82
C SER A 228 -32.37 34.73 22.08
N GLY A 229 -32.93 35.88 22.44
CA GLY A 229 -32.51 37.17 21.89
C GLY A 229 -33.64 38.20 21.70
N PRO A 230 -33.34 39.35 21.07
CA PRO A 230 -34.33 40.40 20.83
C PRO A 230 -35.36 39.96 19.77
N GLY A 231 -36.63 39.84 20.15
CA GLY A 231 -37.71 39.58 19.18
C GLY A 231 -39.14 39.55 19.73
N GLY A 232 -39.36 40.21 20.88
CA GLY A 232 -40.69 40.41 21.46
C GLY A 232 -41.36 39.11 21.92
N GLN A 233 -42.69 39.07 21.94
CA GLN A 233 -43.45 37.90 22.42
C GLN A 233 -43.21 36.64 21.58
N SER A 234 -42.97 36.77 20.26
CA SER A 234 -42.81 35.63 19.37
C SER A 234 -41.59 34.76 19.69
N VAL A 235 -40.54 35.35 20.27
CA VAL A 235 -39.33 34.63 20.70
C VAL A 235 -39.59 33.73 21.90
N ASN A 236 -40.51 34.12 22.79
CA ASN A 236 -40.83 33.35 23.99
C ASN A 236 -41.82 32.20 23.72
N THR A 237 -42.64 32.30 22.66
CA THR A 237 -43.70 31.34 22.38
C THR A 237 -43.42 30.40 21.20
N THR A 238 -42.46 30.73 20.32
CA THR A 238 -42.22 29.98 19.07
C THR A 238 -40.95 29.15 19.14
N TYR A 239 -41.10 27.83 18.98
CA TYR A 239 -40.01 26.85 18.90
C TYR A 239 -39.26 26.94 17.57
N SER A 240 -38.41 27.95 17.45
CA SER A 240 -37.64 28.25 16.22
C SER A 240 -36.17 27.82 16.30
N ALA A 241 -35.59 27.67 17.49
CA ALA A 241 -34.21 27.22 17.66
C ALA A 241 -34.11 25.69 17.60
N VAL A 242 -33.03 25.21 16.98
CA VAL A 242 -32.78 23.79 16.77
C VAL A 242 -31.44 23.42 17.38
N ARG A 243 -31.40 22.32 18.12
CA ARG A 243 -30.19 21.64 18.59
C ARG A 243 -30.18 20.23 18.02
N LEU A 244 -29.09 19.90 17.35
CA LEU A 244 -28.81 18.57 16.83
C LEU A 244 -27.72 17.94 17.69
N THR A 245 -27.93 16.71 18.12
CA THR A 245 -26.93 15.92 18.84
C THR A 245 -26.67 14.65 18.06
N HIS A 246 -25.45 14.47 17.55
CA HIS A 246 -25.04 13.20 16.95
C HIS A 246 -24.80 12.19 18.07
N ILE A 247 -25.65 11.18 18.17
CA ILE A 247 -25.67 10.22 19.28
C ILE A 247 -24.34 9.44 19.36
N PRO A 248 -23.76 8.94 18.25
CA PRO A 248 -22.51 8.17 18.31
C PRO A 248 -21.28 8.98 18.77
N THR A 249 -21.16 10.23 18.36
CA THR A 249 -19.96 11.06 18.68
C THR A 249 -20.18 12.02 19.85
N GLY A 250 -21.43 12.21 20.28
CA GLY A 250 -21.80 13.20 21.30
C GLY A 250 -21.68 14.66 20.82
N LEU A 251 -21.38 14.91 19.54
CA LEU A 251 -21.24 16.28 19.02
C LEU A 251 -22.60 16.97 18.95
N VAL A 252 -22.64 18.18 19.48
CA VAL A 252 -23.83 19.02 19.49
C VAL A 252 -23.63 20.20 18.54
N ALA A 253 -24.60 20.47 17.67
CA ALA A 253 -24.66 21.66 16.84
C ALA A 253 -26.00 22.38 17.10
N GLN A 254 -25.98 23.69 17.28
CA GLN A 254 -27.20 24.47 17.51
C GLN A 254 -27.26 25.68 16.60
N CYS A 255 -28.46 26.02 16.13
CA CYS A 255 -28.70 27.19 15.27
C CYS A 255 -30.04 27.85 15.63
N GLN A 256 -30.01 29.19 15.73
CA GLN A 256 -31.18 30.02 16.04
C GLN A 256 -31.21 31.34 15.24
N ASP A 257 -30.45 31.44 14.15
CA ASP A 257 -30.24 32.70 13.42
C ASP A 257 -31.50 33.20 12.72
N GLN A 258 -32.37 32.29 12.29
CA GLN A 258 -33.52 32.61 11.47
C GLN A 258 -34.84 32.39 12.21
N LYS A 259 -35.88 33.10 11.79
CA LYS A 259 -37.25 32.93 12.33
C LYS A 259 -37.87 31.57 11.97
N SER A 260 -37.36 30.90 10.94
CA SER A 260 -37.89 29.61 10.45
C SER A 260 -37.09 28.43 11.02
N GLN A 261 -37.81 27.51 11.67
CA GLN A 261 -37.27 26.27 12.23
C GLN A 261 -36.60 25.38 11.17
N HIS A 262 -37.19 25.25 9.97
CA HIS A 262 -36.61 24.44 8.88
C HIS A 262 -35.26 24.97 8.43
N LYS A 263 -35.15 26.29 8.25
CA LYS A 263 -33.89 26.92 7.83
C LYS A 263 -32.80 26.82 8.92
N ASN A 264 -33.19 26.88 10.19
CA ASN A 264 -32.26 26.63 11.31
C ASN A 264 -31.85 25.16 11.38
N LYS A 265 -32.76 24.21 11.09
CA LYS A 265 -32.46 22.79 11.01
C LYS A 265 -31.42 22.51 9.92
N ASP A 266 -31.63 23.01 8.70
CA ASP A 266 -30.70 22.79 7.57
C ASP A 266 -29.32 23.37 7.86
N LYS A 267 -29.26 24.58 8.43
CA LYS A 267 -28.00 25.18 8.89
C LYS A 267 -27.34 24.36 9.99
N ALA A 268 -28.10 23.88 10.98
CA ALA A 268 -27.55 23.05 12.05
C ALA A 268 -26.97 21.74 11.50
N PHE A 269 -27.62 21.10 10.51
CA PHE A 269 -27.09 19.91 9.83
C PHE A 269 -25.80 20.21 9.08
N ARG A 270 -25.71 21.35 8.40
CA ARG A 270 -24.48 21.79 7.73
C ARG A 270 -23.33 21.99 8.73
N VAL A 271 -23.60 22.64 9.86
CA VAL A 271 -22.61 22.84 10.93
C VAL A 271 -22.21 21.50 11.56
N LEU A 272 -23.17 20.60 11.79
CA LEU A 272 -22.90 19.27 12.31
C LEU A 272 -22.01 18.46 11.37
N ARG A 273 -22.26 18.52 10.05
CA ARG A 273 -21.43 17.88 9.03
C ARG A 273 -20.00 18.43 9.02
N SER A 274 -19.83 19.74 9.04
CA SER A 274 -18.49 20.34 9.12
C SER A 274 -17.75 19.90 10.39
N ARG A 275 -18.43 19.88 11.55
CA ARG A 275 -17.80 19.44 12.81
C ARG A 275 -17.42 17.96 12.82
N LEU A 276 -18.26 17.10 12.24
CA LEU A 276 -17.94 15.67 12.11
C LEU A 276 -16.78 15.46 11.14
N TYR A 277 -16.80 16.15 10.01
CA TYR A 277 -15.69 16.14 9.04
C TYR A 277 -14.38 16.56 9.69
N ASP A 278 -14.35 17.69 10.42
CA ASP A 278 -13.13 18.16 11.09
C ASP A 278 -12.61 17.13 12.13
N MET A 279 -13.52 16.46 12.84
CA MET A 279 -13.17 15.43 13.82
C MET A 279 -12.57 14.19 13.16
N GLU A 280 -13.16 13.72 12.07
CA GLU A 280 -12.65 12.56 11.33
C GLU A 280 -11.35 12.89 10.61
N LEU A 281 -11.24 14.09 10.04
CA LEU A 281 -10.01 14.60 9.43
C LEU A 281 -8.88 14.66 10.46
N ALA A 282 -9.14 15.20 11.66
CA ALA A 282 -8.17 15.24 12.73
C ALA A 282 -7.70 13.84 13.15
N LYS A 283 -8.63 12.88 13.30
CA LYS A 283 -8.27 11.48 13.58
C LYS A 283 -7.41 10.86 12.49
N LYS A 284 -7.73 11.10 11.22
CA LYS A 284 -6.96 10.61 10.07
C LYS A 284 -5.56 11.21 10.08
N GLN A 285 -5.45 12.53 10.27
CA GLN A 285 -4.16 13.22 10.38
C GLN A 285 -3.31 12.72 11.55
N GLU A 286 -3.91 12.43 12.70
CA GLU A 286 -3.20 11.82 13.84
C GLU A 286 -2.69 10.42 13.52
N ALA A 287 -3.51 9.58 12.87
CA ALA A 287 -3.11 8.24 12.43
C ALA A 287 -1.97 8.31 11.39
N ASP A 288 -2.08 9.21 10.42
CA ASP A 288 -1.05 9.42 9.39
C ASP A 288 0.25 9.95 10.01
N ALA A 289 0.16 10.88 10.97
CA ALA A 289 1.32 11.38 11.71
C ALA A 289 1.98 10.27 12.55
N ALA A 290 1.20 9.38 13.16
CA ALA A 290 1.71 8.22 13.86
C ALA A 290 2.41 7.24 12.90
N LYS A 291 1.80 6.94 11.74
CA LYS A 291 2.40 6.10 10.68
C LYS A 291 3.71 6.73 10.19
N ARG A 292 3.74 8.04 9.94
CA ARG A 292 4.95 8.80 9.58
C ARG A 292 6.05 8.66 10.62
N ASN A 293 5.73 8.86 11.90
CA ASN A 293 6.69 8.75 13.00
C ASN A 293 7.20 7.30 13.20
N SER A 294 6.40 6.29 12.87
CA SER A 294 6.83 4.89 12.94
C SER A 294 7.78 4.51 11.80
N GLN A 295 7.56 5.02 10.58
CA GLN A 295 8.40 4.73 9.42
C GLN A 295 9.77 5.41 9.54
N VAL A 296 9.80 6.61 10.13
CA VAL A 296 11.01 7.41 10.28
C VAL A 296 11.23 7.74 11.74
N SER A 297 12.19 7.02 12.34
CA SER A 297 12.87 7.41 13.58
C SER A 297 13.58 8.76 13.40
N SER A 298 14.31 9.26 14.39
CA SER A 298 14.88 10.63 14.49
C SER A 298 15.84 11.10 13.36
N GLY A 299 15.89 10.44 12.19
CA GLY A 299 16.80 10.71 11.08
C GLY A 299 18.25 10.34 11.38
N ASP A 300 18.47 9.55 12.44
CA ASP A 300 19.80 9.16 12.88
C ASP A 300 20.37 8.00 12.05
N ARG A 301 21.68 8.04 11.82
CA ARG A 301 22.44 7.06 11.01
C ARG A 301 22.44 5.64 11.57
N SER A 302 22.00 5.46 12.82
CA SER A 302 21.95 4.18 13.51
C SER A 302 20.80 3.30 13.03
N ALA A 303 19.63 3.90 12.75
CA ALA A 303 18.39 3.24 12.31
C ALA A 303 18.34 2.92 10.80
N LYS A 304 19.51 2.74 10.17
CA LYS A 304 19.65 2.50 8.73
C LYS A 304 18.95 1.21 8.28
N ILE A 305 18.16 1.32 7.21
CA ILE A 305 17.69 0.15 6.46
C ILE A 305 18.69 -0.23 5.37
N ARG A 306 19.38 0.76 4.76
CA ARG A 306 20.35 0.54 3.68
C ARG A 306 21.62 1.33 3.86
N THR A 307 22.73 0.79 3.37
CA THR A 307 24.00 1.50 3.28
C THR A 307 24.53 1.48 1.85
N TYR A 308 24.76 2.67 1.30
CA TYR A 308 25.41 2.93 0.02
C TYR A 308 26.87 3.26 0.29
N ASN A 309 27.79 2.35 -0.02
CA ASN A 309 29.22 2.49 0.24
C ASN A 309 29.97 2.67 -1.08
N TYR A 310 30.34 3.92 -1.38
CA TYR A 310 31.04 4.29 -2.61
C TYR A 310 32.48 3.76 -2.69
N PRO A 311 33.30 3.82 -1.61
CA PRO A 311 34.66 3.27 -1.67
C PRO A 311 34.75 1.80 -2.07
N GLN A 312 33.72 1.01 -1.73
CA GLN A 312 33.64 -0.42 -2.05
C GLN A 312 32.66 -0.74 -3.18
N GLY A 313 32.01 0.28 -3.77
CA GLY A 313 31.05 0.11 -4.86
C GLY A 313 29.85 -0.79 -4.53
N ARG A 314 29.40 -0.82 -3.26
CA ARG A 314 28.37 -1.76 -2.81
C ARG A 314 27.18 -1.08 -2.13
N VAL A 315 26.04 -1.77 -2.19
CA VAL A 315 24.83 -1.46 -1.43
C VAL A 315 24.47 -2.66 -0.57
N THR A 316 24.19 -2.42 0.71
CA THR A 316 23.74 -3.44 1.65
C THR A 316 22.39 -3.04 2.25
N ASP A 317 21.39 -3.91 2.12
CA ASP A 317 20.15 -3.83 2.90
C ASP A 317 20.31 -4.62 4.19
N HIS A 318 20.16 -3.94 5.33
CA HIS A 318 20.40 -4.50 6.66
C HIS A 318 19.21 -5.31 7.18
N ARG A 319 18.03 -5.19 6.56
CA ARG A 319 16.84 -5.94 7.00
C ARG A 319 16.97 -7.42 6.70
N ILE A 320 17.47 -7.74 5.49
CA ILE A 320 17.69 -9.10 5.01
C ILE A 320 19.17 -9.49 4.92
N GLY A 321 20.09 -8.56 5.19
CA GLY A 321 21.53 -8.80 5.09
C GLY A 321 22.06 -8.93 3.65
N LEU A 322 21.25 -8.60 2.65
CA LEU A 322 21.61 -8.69 1.23
C LEU A 322 22.65 -7.61 0.88
N THR A 323 23.74 -8.02 0.24
CA THR A 323 24.79 -7.11 -0.25
C THR A 323 24.99 -7.30 -1.75
N LEU A 324 24.89 -6.21 -2.50
CA LEU A 324 25.11 -6.15 -3.94
C LEU A 324 26.30 -5.24 -4.26
N TYR A 325 27.18 -5.70 -5.14
CA TYR A 325 28.37 -4.95 -5.60
C TYR A 325 28.09 -4.24 -6.93
N ASP A 326 26.98 -3.51 -6.98
CA ASP A 326 26.54 -2.82 -8.19
C ASP A 326 25.95 -1.44 -7.89
N LEU A 327 26.69 -0.65 -7.11
CA LEU A 327 26.22 0.65 -6.64
C LEU A 327 25.83 1.60 -7.77
N SER A 328 26.57 1.61 -8.88
CA SER A 328 26.34 2.54 -9.99
C SER A 328 24.99 2.31 -10.65
N ASN A 329 24.66 1.06 -10.98
CA ASN A 329 23.37 0.73 -11.60
C ASN A 329 22.21 0.95 -10.62
N ILE A 330 22.41 0.62 -9.33
CA ILE A 330 21.39 0.85 -8.30
C ILE A 330 21.05 2.34 -8.19
N ILE A 331 22.05 3.22 -8.10
CA ILE A 331 21.86 4.68 -8.04
C ILE A 331 21.29 5.25 -9.37
N ASP A 332 21.40 4.51 -10.46
CA ASP A 332 20.78 4.82 -11.75
C ASP A 332 19.40 4.17 -11.94
N GLY A 333 18.82 3.56 -10.90
CA GLY A 333 17.42 3.13 -10.87
C GLY A 333 17.21 1.61 -10.89
N ASP A 334 18.25 0.79 -10.97
CA ASP A 334 18.13 -0.68 -10.92
C ASP A 334 18.00 -1.21 -9.47
N VAL A 335 16.90 -0.84 -8.81
CA VAL A 335 16.59 -1.25 -7.43
C VAL A 335 15.72 -2.51 -7.36
N GLN A 336 15.24 -3.02 -8.51
CA GLN A 336 14.23 -4.08 -8.59
C GLN A 336 14.64 -5.32 -7.81
N ARG A 337 15.89 -5.76 -7.97
CA ARG A 337 16.40 -6.96 -7.29
C ARG A 337 16.34 -6.87 -5.77
N ILE A 338 16.57 -5.69 -5.21
CA ILE A 338 16.50 -5.50 -3.75
C ILE A 338 15.05 -5.58 -3.28
N ILE A 339 14.14 -4.98 -4.04
CA ILE A 339 12.70 -4.97 -3.76
C ILE A 339 12.13 -6.39 -3.83
N ASP A 340 12.50 -7.17 -4.85
CA ASP A 340 12.03 -8.55 -5.03
C ASP A 340 12.42 -9.45 -3.85
N GLU A 341 13.67 -9.36 -3.39
CA GLU A 341 14.17 -10.13 -2.25
C GLU A 341 13.49 -9.71 -0.94
N LEU A 342 13.24 -8.42 -0.74
CA LEU A 342 12.49 -7.92 0.43
C LEU A 342 11.04 -8.38 0.41
N SER A 343 10.40 -8.29 -0.76
CA SER A 343 9.04 -8.77 -0.97
C SER A 343 8.94 -10.27 -0.71
N PHE A 344 9.90 -11.06 -1.19
CA PHE A 344 9.96 -12.49 -0.94
C PHE A 344 10.07 -12.83 0.55
N VAL A 345 10.91 -12.11 1.31
CA VAL A 345 11.04 -12.31 2.76
C VAL A 345 9.75 -11.94 3.49
N GLU A 346 9.16 -10.77 3.22
CA GLU A 346 7.88 -10.36 3.83
C GLU A 346 6.77 -11.38 3.53
N ASN A 347 6.68 -11.82 2.28
CA ASN A 347 5.73 -12.83 1.82
C ASN A 347 5.93 -14.17 2.51
N THR A 348 7.18 -14.58 2.72
CA THR A 348 7.51 -15.81 3.44
C THR A 348 7.14 -15.71 4.92
N GLU A 349 7.36 -14.55 5.55
CA GLU A 349 6.94 -14.31 6.94
C GLU A 349 5.42 -14.35 7.07
N LYS A 350 4.68 -13.66 6.18
CA LYS A 350 3.21 -13.72 6.13
C LYS A 350 2.69 -15.13 5.91
N LEU A 351 3.34 -15.92 5.06
CA LEU A 351 2.99 -17.33 4.83
C LEU A 351 3.18 -18.18 6.09
N ARG A 352 4.23 -17.93 6.88
CA ARG A 352 4.47 -18.62 8.15
C ARG A 352 3.41 -18.25 9.18
N GLU A 353 3.14 -16.96 9.35
CA GLU A 353 2.10 -16.48 10.27
C GLU A 353 0.72 -17.03 9.89
N ALA A 354 0.37 -16.96 8.60
CA ALA A 354 -0.89 -17.53 8.11
C ALA A 354 -0.96 -19.05 8.32
N SER A 355 0.16 -19.77 8.18
CA SER A 355 0.21 -21.22 8.42
C SER A 355 0.19 -21.61 9.90
N GLU A 356 0.44 -20.68 10.83
CA GLU A 356 0.27 -20.89 12.28
C GLU A 356 -1.15 -20.55 12.76
N ILE A 357 -1.90 -19.76 11.98
CA ILE A 357 -3.28 -19.33 12.28
C ILE A 357 -4.32 -20.37 11.79
N PHE A 358 -3.95 -21.25 10.87
CA PHE A 358 -4.74 -22.41 10.41
C PHE A 358 -4.16 -23.72 10.95
#